data_AF-A0A1M4N418-F1
#
_entry.id   AF-A0A1M4N418-F1
#
_cell.length_a   1.000
_cell.length_b   1.000
_cell.length_c   1.000
_cell.angle_alpha   90.00
_cell.angle_beta   90.00
_cell.angle_gamma   90.00
#
_symmetry.space_group_name_H-M   'P 1'
#
loop_
_entity.id
_entity.type
_entity.pdbx_description
1 polymer ?
#
loop_
_entity_poly.entity_id
_entity_poly.type
_entity_poly.pdbx_seq_one_letter_code
_entity_poly.pdbx_strand_id
1 'polypeptide(L)'
;MLMLASLLGALMVGAMTVMPETGQVDAEPDDSTEDETEELRAETPESGDILTGSADDDTLDGGSASEQLVGSDGDDLMSGHAGNDSLNGQSGADSLLGGDGTDTLSGGDGDDLLDGGQHEDVLSGMTGGDTLVGGSGTDSLNGGPDNDLLRGSGGDDQLSGCLGDDTLVGGGGSDALFGGQGNDVIVDRSDDLDFLNGGLGDDTLIGGMGDYFHGGDGSDIYAIELSEEISDETAPAIIQDFDAKEDDLFVLYDDSMDEDTPTLSLDQGLGEDGMRCIRVDGTVVAKTDSTSLTEDDVILLSAREAASFGLHAFA
;
A
#
# COMPACT_ATOMS: atom_id res chain seq x y z
N MET A 1 -7.87 -78.90 11.95
CA MET A 1 -6.65 -79.60 12.38
C MET A 1 -6.20 -78.88 13.65
N LEU A 2 -6.61 -79.35 14.84
CA LEU A 2 -5.82 -80.23 15.73
C LEU A 2 -4.35 -79.80 15.83
N MET A 3 -3.68 -79.71 16.97
CA MET A 3 -3.93 -79.86 18.42
C MET A 3 -2.54 -79.52 19.04
N LEU A 4 -2.47 -78.72 20.11
CA LEU A 4 -2.12 -79.18 21.47
C LEU A 4 -0.82 -79.99 21.61
N ALA A 5 0.16 -79.44 22.35
CA ALA A 5 1.01 -80.23 23.24
C ALA A 5 1.65 -79.33 24.33
N SER A 6 1.02 -79.37 25.51
CA SER A 6 1.55 -79.02 26.82
C SER A 6 2.68 -79.97 27.25
N LEU A 7 3.63 -79.50 28.08
CA LEU A 7 4.20 -80.38 29.10
C LEU A 7 4.49 -79.63 30.41
N LEU A 8 4.03 -80.29 31.47
CA LEU A 8 3.91 -79.95 32.87
C LEU A 8 5.18 -80.38 33.63
N GLY A 9 5.53 -79.68 34.71
CA GLY A 9 6.55 -80.15 35.67
C GLY A 9 6.59 -79.32 36.95
N ALA A 10 5.78 -79.70 37.92
CA ALA A 10 5.72 -79.12 39.26
C ALA A 10 6.71 -79.80 40.23
N LEU A 11 7.24 -79.06 41.22
CA LEU A 11 7.51 -79.60 42.55
C LEU A 11 7.51 -78.49 43.63
N MET A 12 6.75 -78.74 44.69
CA MET A 12 6.62 -78.01 45.96
C MET A 12 7.93 -77.99 46.78
N VAL A 13 8.16 -77.17 47.82
CA VAL A 13 7.48 -77.09 49.13
C VAL A 13 8.07 -75.90 49.93
N GLY A 14 7.26 -75.24 50.76
CA GLY A 14 7.74 -74.45 51.90
C GLY A 14 6.65 -73.64 52.60
N ALA A 15 6.05 -74.18 53.66
CA ALA A 15 4.94 -73.61 54.43
C ALA A 15 5.39 -72.74 55.63
N MET A 16 4.40 -72.11 56.30
CA MET A 16 4.39 -71.48 57.64
C MET A 16 4.93 -70.04 57.66
N THR A 17 4.21 -68.99 58.11
CA THR A 17 3.39 -68.83 59.32
C THR A 17 2.51 -67.58 59.19
N VAL A 18 1.46 -67.46 60.02
CA VAL A 18 0.30 -66.57 59.90
C VAL A 18 0.22 -65.55 61.08
N MET A 19 -0.04 -64.26 60.74
CA MET A 19 -0.68 -63.12 61.48
C MET A 19 0.09 -62.26 62.53
N PRO A 20 -0.34 -61.01 62.84
CA PRO A 20 -1.44 -60.17 62.30
C PRO A 20 -1.10 -58.68 61.96
N GLU A 21 -2.07 -57.99 61.32
CA GLU A 21 -2.48 -56.55 61.43
C GLU A 21 -1.40 -55.44 61.57
N THR A 22 -1.35 -54.35 60.80
CA THR A 22 -2.41 -53.44 60.32
C THR A 22 -1.89 -52.65 59.10
N GLY A 23 -2.66 -52.59 58.01
CA GLY A 23 -2.39 -51.72 56.87
C GLY A 23 -3.69 -51.47 56.14
N GLN A 24 -4.24 -50.28 56.38
CA GLN A 24 -5.53 -49.79 55.95
C GLN A 24 -5.78 -49.96 54.44
N VAL A 25 -6.97 -50.46 54.13
CA VAL A 25 -7.55 -50.51 52.78
C VAL A 25 -8.20 -49.17 52.50
N ASP A 26 -7.65 -48.41 51.56
CA ASP A 26 -8.37 -47.38 50.82
C ASP A 26 -7.94 -47.53 49.36
N ALA A 27 -8.61 -48.46 48.67
CA ALA A 27 -8.59 -48.51 47.21
C ALA A 27 -9.61 -47.48 46.75
N GLU A 28 -9.13 -46.26 46.51
CA GLU A 28 -9.86 -45.26 45.74
C GLU A 28 -10.08 -45.80 44.31
N PRO A 29 -11.26 -45.60 43.71
CA PRO A 29 -11.42 -45.81 42.28
C PRO A 29 -10.60 -44.73 41.56
N ASP A 30 -9.63 -45.17 40.75
CA ASP A 30 -8.98 -44.31 39.76
C ASP A 30 -10.00 -44.00 38.65
N ASP A 31 -10.89 -43.07 38.98
CA ASP A 31 -11.84 -42.39 38.09
C ASP A 31 -11.37 -40.95 37.96
N SER A 32 -10.30 -40.79 37.18
CA SER A 32 -9.95 -39.52 36.56
C SER A 32 -9.42 -39.82 35.17
N THR A 33 -10.33 -40.12 34.24
CA THR A 33 -10.16 -39.56 32.90
C THR A 33 -10.27 -38.06 33.09
N GLU A 34 -9.15 -37.42 33.44
CA GLU A 34 -8.99 -36.00 33.23
C GLU A 34 -9.17 -35.82 31.73
N ASP A 35 -10.35 -35.29 31.41
CA ASP A 35 -10.69 -34.71 30.14
C ASP A 35 -9.69 -33.58 29.92
N GLU A 36 -8.50 -33.93 29.44
CA GLU A 36 -7.60 -33.01 28.77
C GLU A 36 -8.28 -32.63 27.46
N THR A 37 -9.34 -31.81 27.57
CA THR A 37 -9.47 -30.71 26.64
C THR A 37 -8.27 -29.80 26.88
N GLU A 38 -7.11 -30.24 26.38
CA GLU A 38 -6.08 -29.37 25.86
C GLU A 38 -6.80 -28.48 24.84
N GLU A 39 -7.46 -27.43 25.35
CA GLU A 39 -7.64 -26.23 24.55
C GLU A 39 -6.22 -25.88 24.14
N LEU A 40 -5.91 -26.17 22.87
CA LEU A 40 -4.77 -25.62 22.16
C LEU A 40 -4.80 -24.13 22.39
N ARG A 41 -4.13 -23.69 23.45
CA ARG A 41 -3.70 -22.32 23.58
C ARG A 41 -2.66 -22.21 22.49
N ALA A 42 -3.06 -21.60 21.37
CA ALA A 42 -2.10 -21.04 20.44
C ALA A 42 -1.09 -20.31 21.30
N GLU A 43 0.14 -20.81 21.37
CA GLU A 43 1.22 -20.02 21.91
C GLU A 43 1.24 -18.77 21.03
N THR A 44 1.17 -17.59 21.66
CA THR A 44 1.40 -16.34 20.94
C THR A 44 2.74 -16.48 20.25
N PRO A 45 2.84 -16.24 18.93
CA PRO A 45 4.12 -16.38 18.25
C PRO A 45 5.17 -15.53 18.95
N GLU A 46 6.36 -16.11 19.09
CA GLU A 46 7.52 -15.45 19.66
C GLU A 46 8.32 -14.79 18.53
N SER A 47 9.15 -13.81 18.89
CA SER A 47 9.99 -13.11 17.91
C SER A 47 10.81 -14.07 17.05
N GLY A 48 10.65 -13.95 15.74
CA GLY A 48 11.34 -14.73 14.71
C GLY A 48 10.63 -16.02 14.31
N ASP A 49 9.37 -16.21 14.72
CA ASP A 49 8.56 -17.32 14.28
C ASP A 49 8.19 -17.20 12.79
N ILE A 50 8.10 -18.35 12.13
CA ILE A 50 7.61 -18.47 10.76
C ILE A 50 6.25 -19.15 10.81
N LEU A 51 5.21 -18.42 10.44
CA LEU A 51 3.85 -18.91 10.25
C LEU A 51 3.67 -19.19 8.77
N THR A 52 3.28 -20.42 8.43
CA THR A 52 3.06 -20.81 7.03
C THR A 52 1.68 -21.43 6.91
N GLY A 53 0.89 -20.89 5.98
CA GLY A 53 -0.38 -21.43 5.54
C GLY A 53 -0.22 -22.71 4.72
N SER A 54 -1.29 -23.07 4.04
CA SER A 54 -1.51 -24.34 3.38
C SER A 54 -1.66 -24.12 1.87
N ALA A 55 -2.67 -24.70 1.23
CA ALA A 55 -2.99 -24.39 -0.16
C ALA A 55 -4.47 -24.03 -0.30
N ASP A 56 -5.11 -23.79 0.85
CA ASP A 56 -6.50 -23.41 1.03
C ASP A 56 -6.47 -22.03 1.71
N ASP A 57 -7.56 -21.25 1.63
CA ASP A 57 -7.68 -19.95 2.29
C ASP A 57 -7.40 -20.04 3.82
N ASP A 58 -6.36 -19.36 4.28
CA ASP A 58 -5.87 -19.38 5.64
C ASP A 58 -6.04 -18.04 6.37
N THR A 59 -5.87 -18.08 7.69
CA THR A 59 -5.77 -16.88 8.53
C THR A 59 -4.54 -17.01 9.42
N LEU A 60 -3.57 -16.13 9.21
CA LEU A 60 -2.30 -16.10 9.94
C LEU A 60 -2.21 -14.84 10.81
N ASP A 61 -1.76 -15.00 12.05
CA ASP A 61 -1.75 -13.95 13.08
C ASP A 61 -0.37 -13.96 13.79
N GLY A 62 0.47 -12.96 13.49
CA GLY A 62 1.88 -12.83 13.90
C GLY A 62 2.06 -12.46 15.36
N GLY A 63 1.32 -11.46 15.86
CA GLY A 63 1.27 -11.16 17.29
C GLY A 63 1.87 -9.80 17.63
N SER A 64 2.94 -9.72 18.41
CA SER A 64 3.51 -8.43 18.81
C SER A 64 5.03 -8.39 18.72
N ALA A 65 5.62 -9.35 18.02
CA ALA A 65 7.04 -9.44 17.83
C ALA A 65 7.32 -9.36 16.32
N SER A 66 8.56 -9.63 15.91
CA SER A 66 8.89 -9.65 14.48
C SER A 66 8.69 -11.06 13.94
N GLU A 67 7.72 -11.24 13.05
CA GLU A 67 7.31 -12.52 12.50
C GLU A 67 7.54 -12.62 10.98
N GLN A 68 7.52 -13.86 10.46
CA GLN A 68 7.42 -14.12 9.03
C GLN A 68 6.14 -14.90 8.75
N LEU A 69 5.23 -14.33 7.97
CA LEU A 69 3.96 -14.94 7.58
C LEU A 69 4.02 -15.27 6.08
N VAL A 70 3.68 -16.50 5.72
CA VAL A 70 3.63 -16.97 4.34
C VAL A 70 2.30 -17.65 4.07
N GLY A 71 1.47 -17.05 3.20
CA GLY A 71 0.14 -17.55 2.82
C GLY A 71 0.23 -18.87 2.06
N SER A 72 0.89 -18.84 0.90
CA SER A 72 1.08 -19.95 -0.07
C SER A 72 0.02 -19.93 -1.18
N ASP A 73 -0.77 -20.99 -1.39
CA ASP A 73 -1.89 -20.90 -2.35
C ASP A 73 -3.17 -20.63 -1.54
N GLY A 74 -4.12 -19.88 -2.10
CA GLY A 74 -5.41 -19.59 -1.46
C GLY A 74 -5.61 -18.10 -1.26
N ASP A 75 -6.84 -17.68 -0.96
CA ASP A 75 -7.12 -16.28 -0.64
C ASP A 75 -6.89 -16.07 0.87
N ASP A 76 -5.71 -15.59 1.27
CA ASP A 76 -5.25 -15.60 2.66
C ASP A 76 -5.49 -14.26 3.39
N LEU A 77 -5.73 -14.34 4.70
CA LEU A 77 -5.74 -13.17 5.59
C LEU A 77 -4.56 -13.22 6.56
N MET A 78 -3.67 -12.23 6.50
CA MET A 78 -2.46 -12.15 7.31
C MET A 78 -2.38 -10.85 8.10
N SER A 79 -2.00 -10.95 9.38
CA SER A 79 -1.85 -9.79 10.28
C SER A 79 -0.55 -9.90 11.09
N GLY A 80 0.36 -8.94 10.96
CA GLY A 80 1.58 -8.82 11.78
C GLY A 80 1.32 -8.19 13.16
N HIS A 81 0.44 -7.17 13.16
CA HIS A 81 0.10 -6.24 14.24
C HIS A 81 1.23 -5.35 14.73
N ALA A 82 2.25 -5.86 15.42
CA ALA A 82 3.27 -4.98 15.99
C ALA A 82 4.61 -5.67 15.96
N GLY A 83 5.67 -4.92 15.66
CA GLY A 83 6.97 -5.50 15.35
C GLY A 83 7.32 -5.22 13.91
N ASN A 84 8.49 -5.70 13.50
CA ASN A 84 8.91 -5.58 12.10
C ASN A 84 8.66 -6.93 11.43
N ASP A 85 7.57 -7.01 10.68
CA ASP A 85 7.03 -8.24 10.12
C ASP A 85 7.35 -8.39 8.63
N SER A 86 7.38 -9.65 8.17
CA SER A 86 7.48 -9.96 6.75
C SER A 86 6.30 -10.84 6.35
N LEU A 87 5.39 -10.29 5.54
CA LEU A 87 4.18 -10.96 5.06
C LEU A 87 4.32 -11.25 3.56
N ASN A 88 4.01 -12.47 3.14
CA ASN A 88 4.06 -12.88 1.74
C ASN A 88 2.84 -13.74 1.38
N GLY A 89 1.96 -13.20 0.54
CA GLY A 89 0.71 -13.85 0.10
C GLY A 89 0.95 -15.06 -0.78
N GLN A 90 1.77 -14.87 -1.81
CA GLN A 90 2.13 -15.82 -2.87
C GLN A 90 1.07 -15.96 -3.96
N SER A 91 0.02 -16.76 -3.81
CA SER A 91 -0.92 -17.02 -4.91
C SER A 91 -2.35 -17.03 -4.42
N GLY A 92 -3.18 -16.17 -4.97
CA GLY A 92 -4.56 -15.96 -4.52
C GLY A 92 -4.80 -14.47 -4.32
N ALA A 93 -6.03 -14.10 -3.98
CA ALA A 93 -6.35 -12.72 -3.63
C ALA A 93 -6.18 -12.54 -2.11
N ASP A 94 -5.02 -12.04 -1.70
CA ASP A 94 -4.59 -12.00 -0.31
C ASP A 94 -4.88 -10.63 0.35
N SER A 95 -5.03 -10.65 1.67
CA SER A 95 -5.13 -9.44 2.49
C SER A 95 -4.04 -9.45 3.56
N LEU A 96 -3.10 -8.51 3.43
CA LEU A 96 -1.91 -8.38 4.28
C LEU A 96 -1.99 -7.10 5.10
N LEU A 97 -1.95 -7.22 6.42
CA LEU A 97 -1.91 -6.10 7.35
C LEU A 97 -0.59 -6.14 8.14
N GLY A 98 0.30 -5.16 7.93
CA GLY A 98 1.56 -5.01 8.67
C GLY A 98 1.30 -4.63 10.12
N GLY A 99 0.86 -3.39 10.33
CA GLY A 99 0.44 -2.89 11.64
C GLY A 99 1.35 -1.80 12.17
N ASP A 100 2.02 -2.03 13.29
CA ASP A 100 2.89 -1.07 13.97
C ASP A 100 4.34 -1.54 13.92
N GLY A 101 5.17 -0.90 13.11
CA GLY A 101 6.58 -1.21 12.99
C GLY A 101 7.02 -1.10 11.54
N THR A 102 8.26 -1.49 11.24
CA THR A 102 8.74 -1.43 9.86
C THR A 102 8.55 -2.78 9.20
N ASP A 103 7.52 -2.87 8.37
CA ASP A 103 7.04 -4.10 7.78
C ASP A 103 7.46 -4.23 6.30
N THR A 104 7.44 -5.47 5.82
CA THR A 104 7.66 -5.78 4.40
C THR A 104 6.57 -6.72 3.92
N LEU A 105 5.73 -6.23 3.01
CA LEU A 105 4.57 -6.94 2.48
C LEU A 105 4.76 -7.24 0.99
N SER A 106 4.46 -8.46 0.58
CA SER A 106 4.41 -8.88 -0.82
C SER A 106 3.09 -9.61 -1.08
N GLY A 107 2.28 -9.11 -2.01
CA GLY A 107 1.02 -9.74 -2.42
C GLY A 107 1.30 -11.06 -3.14
N GLY A 108 1.81 -10.97 -4.37
CA GLY A 108 2.18 -12.14 -5.16
C GLY A 108 1.37 -12.21 -6.46
N ASP A 109 0.80 -13.37 -6.75
CA ASP A 109 -0.06 -13.58 -7.90
C ASP A 109 -1.53 -13.45 -7.46
N GLY A 110 -2.25 -12.42 -7.90
CA GLY A 110 -3.67 -12.23 -7.60
C GLY A 110 -3.99 -10.76 -7.34
N ASP A 111 -5.26 -10.43 -7.14
CA ASP A 111 -5.66 -9.05 -6.83
C ASP A 111 -5.58 -8.87 -5.30
N ASP A 112 -4.50 -8.28 -4.80
CA ASP A 112 -4.15 -8.25 -3.38
C ASP A 112 -4.49 -6.92 -2.69
N LEU A 113 -4.68 -6.98 -1.37
CA LEU A 113 -4.82 -5.81 -0.50
C LEU A 113 -3.68 -5.77 0.52
N LEU A 114 -2.81 -4.77 0.44
CA LEU A 114 -1.69 -4.56 1.34
C LEU A 114 -1.88 -3.25 2.12
N ASP A 115 -1.75 -3.31 3.44
CA ASP A 115 -1.77 -2.16 4.36
C ASP A 115 -0.52 -2.23 5.27
N GLY A 116 0.41 -1.29 5.10
CA GLY A 116 1.64 -1.20 5.89
C GLY A 116 1.34 -0.81 7.33
N GLY A 117 0.60 0.28 7.51
CA GLY A 117 0.09 0.74 8.80
C GLY A 117 0.86 1.94 9.33
N GLN A 118 1.66 1.75 10.37
CA GLN A 118 2.45 2.81 11.00
C GLN A 118 3.94 2.51 10.90
N HIS A 119 4.72 3.57 10.72
CA HIS A 119 6.17 3.61 10.50
C HIS A 119 6.54 3.36 9.03
N GLU A 120 7.84 3.25 8.75
CA GLU A 120 8.36 3.13 7.39
C GLU A 120 8.15 1.69 6.89
N ASP A 121 7.32 1.51 5.86
CA ASP A 121 6.95 0.20 5.31
C ASP A 121 7.40 0.02 3.85
N VAL A 122 7.52 -1.25 3.43
CA VAL A 122 7.81 -1.62 2.04
C VAL A 122 6.74 -2.57 1.52
N LEU A 123 5.98 -2.14 0.53
CA LEU A 123 4.87 -2.90 -0.06
C LEU A 123 5.13 -3.18 -1.54
N SER A 124 4.87 -4.42 -1.96
CA SER A 124 4.94 -4.85 -3.36
C SER A 124 3.69 -5.65 -3.72
N GLY A 125 2.89 -5.18 -4.68
CA GLY A 125 1.71 -5.90 -5.18
C GLY A 125 2.11 -7.16 -5.95
N MET A 126 3.03 -7.00 -6.90
CA MET A 126 3.49 -8.02 -7.84
C MET A 126 2.54 -8.16 -9.03
N THR A 127 1.84 -9.27 -9.23
CA THR A 127 0.99 -9.43 -10.43
C THR A 127 -0.49 -9.48 -10.06
N GLY A 128 -1.29 -8.65 -10.68
CA GLY A 128 -2.72 -8.54 -10.43
C GLY A 128 -3.11 -7.08 -10.24
N GLY A 129 -4.41 -6.81 -10.11
CA GLY A 129 -4.86 -5.44 -9.84
C GLY A 129 -4.87 -5.16 -8.35
N ASP A 130 -3.76 -4.66 -7.83
CA ASP A 130 -3.49 -4.59 -6.39
C ASP A 130 -3.96 -3.26 -5.77
N THR A 131 -4.20 -3.29 -4.45
CA THR A 131 -4.42 -2.08 -3.64
C THR A 131 -3.39 -2.02 -2.52
N LEU A 132 -2.52 -1.02 -2.56
CA LEU A 132 -1.46 -0.79 -1.59
C LEU A 132 -1.72 0.50 -0.81
N VAL A 133 -1.67 0.42 0.52
CA VAL A 133 -1.77 1.55 1.44
C VAL A 133 -0.53 1.57 2.32
N GLY A 134 0.28 2.63 2.23
CA GLY A 134 1.47 2.82 3.08
C GLY A 134 1.06 3.05 4.53
N GLY A 135 0.32 4.14 4.75
CA GLY A 135 -0.28 4.46 6.03
C GLY A 135 0.34 5.72 6.62
N SER A 136 1.03 5.62 7.75
CA SER A 136 1.78 6.76 8.27
C SER A 136 3.25 6.40 8.33
N GLY A 137 4.13 7.16 7.71
CA GLY A 137 5.52 6.72 7.62
C GLY A 137 6.24 7.38 6.48
N THR A 138 7.41 6.88 6.16
CA THR A 138 8.03 7.12 4.86
C THR A 138 8.03 5.77 4.18
N ASP A 139 7.06 5.58 3.30
CA ASP A 139 6.73 4.29 2.75
C ASP A 139 7.26 4.14 1.32
N SER A 140 7.50 2.89 0.92
CA SER A 140 7.85 2.55 -0.45
C SER A 140 6.86 1.54 -1.01
N LEU A 141 6.07 1.98 -1.99
CA LEU A 141 5.03 1.19 -2.62
C LEU A 141 5.40 0.89 -4.08
N ASN A 142 5.28 -0.37 -4.48
CA ASN A 142 5.43 -0.82 -5.86
C ASN A 142 4.19 -1.63 -6.25
N GLY A 143 3.42 -1.16 -7.22
CA GLY A 143 2.25 -1.88 -7.74
C GLY A 143 2.71 -3.15 -8.44
N GLY A 144 3.37 -2.98 -9.59
CA GLY A 144 3.90 -4.08 -10.36
C GLY A 144 3.34 -4.04 -11.77
N PRO A 145 3.21 -5.18 -12.45
CA PRO A 145 2.33 -5.30 -13.60
C PRO A 145 0.84 -5.30 -13.25
N ASP A 146 0.06 -4.86 -14.23
CA ASP A 146 -1.40 -4.72 -14.21
C ASP A 146 -1.83 -3.41 -13.52
N ASN A 147 -3.14 -3.16 -13.41
CA ASN A 147 -3.64 -1.83 -13.05
C ASN A 147 -3.85 -1.73 -11.54
N ASP A 148 -3.02 -0.92 -10.88
CA ASP A 148 -2.94 -0.86 -9.42
C ASP A 148 -3.50 0.44 -8.82
N LEU A 149 -3.83 0.38 -7.53
CA LEU A 149 -4.16 1.53 -6.70
C LEU A 149 -3.16 1.66 -5.56
N LEU A 150 -2.35 2.71 -5.58
CA LEU A 150 -1.35 3.00 -4.54
C LEU A 150 -1.75 4.25 -3.77
N ARG A 151 -1.68 4.19 -2.43
CA ARG A 151 -1.92 5.32 -1.54
C ARG A 151 -0.82 5.43 -0.47
N GLY A 152 0.00 6.48 -0.52
CA GLY A 152 1.02 6.76 0.51
C GLY A 152 0.39 7.11 1.85
N SER A 153 -0.61 8.01 1.80
CA SER A 153 -1.39 8.56 2.89
C SER A 153 -0.68 9.65 3.68
N GLY A 154 0.37 9.37 4.46
CA GLY A 154 0.98 10.40 5.29
C GLY A 154 2.44 10.18 5.58
N GLY A 155 3.23 11.24 5.40
CA GLY A 155 4.68 11.28 5.49
C GLY A 155 5.29 11.32 4.09
N ASP A 156 6.63 11.24 4.00
CA ASP A 156 7.32 11.45 2.73
C ASP A 156 7.46 10.11 2.00
N ASP A 157 6.62 9.82 1.02
CA ASP A 157 6.45 8.50 0.42
C ASP A 157 7.06 8.38 -1.00
N GLN A 158 7.32 7.14 -1.41
CA GLN A 158 7.73 6.79 -2.78
C GLN A 158 6.77 5.76 -3.37
N LEU A 159 6.02 6.15 -4.40
CA LEU A 159 5.04 5.31 -5.08
C LEU A 159 5.47 5.04 -6.53
N SER A 160 5.44 3.79 -6.96
CA SER A 160 5.73 3.37 -8.34
C SER A 160 4.65 2.42 -8.85
N GLY A 161 3.86 2.84 -9.84
CA GLY A 161 2.84 2.00 -10.50
C GLY A 161 3.49 0.87 -11.31
N CYS A 162 4.45 1.22 -12.16
CA CYS A 162 5.24 0.34 -13.03
C CYS A 162 4.60 0.04 -14.40
N LEU A 163 3.82 -1.02 -14.56
CA LEU A 163 3.22 -1.38 -15.86
C LEU A 163 1.72 -1.54 -15.69
N GLY A 164 0.91 -0.74 -16.35
CA GLY A 164 -0.54 -0.77 -16.18
C GLY A 164 -1.09 0.63 -16.24
N ASP A 165 -2.42 0.76 -16.33
CA ASP A 165 -3.05 2.06 -16.11
C ASP A 165 -3.29 2.19 -14.59
N ASP A 166 -2.36 2.85 -13.90
CA ASP A 166 -2.30 2.90 -12.43
C ASP A 166 -2.96 4.16 -11.86
N THR A 167 -3.38 4.08 -10.59
CA THR A 167 -3.82 5.24 -9.82
C THR A 167 -2.96 5.42 -8.59
N LEU A 168 -2.23 6.54 -8.51
CA LEU A 168 -1.33 6.87 -7.41
C LEU A 168 -1.89 8.06 -6.64
N VAL A 169 -1.98 7.93 -5.32
CA VAL A 169 -2.36 9.02 -4.40
C VAL A 169 -1.25 9.19 -3.37
N GLY A 170 -0.54 10.31 -3.39
CA GLY A 170 0.58 10.55 -2.46
C GLY A 170 0.07 10.74 -1.05
N GLY A 171 -0.52 11.91 -0.77
CA GLY A 171 -1.27 12.15 0.45
C GLY A 171 -0.87 13.44 1.12
N GLY A 172 -0.01 13.37 2.13
CA GLY A 172 0.58 14.57 2.70
C GLY A 172 1.96 14.26 3.24
N GLY A 173 2.86 15.23 3.24
CA GLY A 173 4.30 14.96 3.19
C GLY A 173 4.81 15.21 1.77
N SER A 174 6.12 15.17 1.60
CA SER A 174 6.76 15.41 0.29
C SER A 174 7.00 14.10 -0.43
N ASP A 175 6.15 13.82 -1.42
CA ASP A 175 6.04 12.53 -2.08
C ASP A 175 6.75 12.51 -3.44
N ALA A 176 7.17 11.31 -3.84
CA ALA A 176 7.66 11.03 -5.19
C ALA A 176 6.82 9.93 -5.84
N LEU A 177 6.03 10.31 -6.85
CA LEU A 177 5.04 9.47 -7.52
C LEU A 177 5.47 9.22 -8.97
N PHE A 178 5.56 7.94 -9.34
CA PHE A 178 5.96 7.50 -10.67
C PHE A 178 4.89 6.55 -11.23
N GLY A 179 4.17 6.97 -12.25
CA GLY A 179 3.16 6.16 -12.94
C GLY A 179 3.80 4.94 -13.60
N GLY A 180 4.66 5.18 -14.60
CA GLY A 180 5.43 4.13 -15.25
C GLY A 180 5.05 3.97 -16.72
N GLN A 181 4.46 2.84 -17.10
CA GLN A 181 3.94 2.61 -18.44
C GLN A 181 2.44 2.38 -18.38
N GLY A 182 1.68 3.11 -19.16
CA GLY A 182 0.23 3.05 -19.20
C GLY A 182 -0.33 4.46 -19.09
N ASN A 183 -1.64 4.58 -18.95
CA ASN A 183 -2.29 5.88 -18.82
C ASN A 183 -2.63 6.07 -17.35
N ASP A 184 -1.74 6.74 -16.64
CA ASP A 184 -1.75 6.79 -15.19
C ASP A 184 -2.52 8.01 -14.68
N VAL A 185 -3.11 7.86 -13.49
CA VAL A 185 -3.74 8.95 -12.75
C VAL A 185 -2.96 9.17 -11.47
N ILE A 186 -2.21 10.27 -11.43
CA ILE A 186 -1.37 10.65 -10.30
C ILE A 186 -2.01 11.83 -9.59
N VAL A 187 -2.21 11.71 -8.29
CA VAL A 187 -2.94 12.69 -7.49
C VAL A 187 -2.19 13.00 -6.21
N ASP A 188 -1.71 14.22 -6.12
CA ASP A 188 -1.37 14.85 -4.84
C ASP A 188 -2.16 16.14 -4.69
N ARG A 189 -2.66 16.42 -3.48
CA ARG A 189 -3.36 17.67 -3.17
C ARG A 189 -2.86 18.28 -1.87
N SER A 190 -1.69 17.85 -1.42
CA SER A 190 -1.01 18.43 -0.29
C SER A 190 -0.51 19.84 -0.63
N ASP A 191 -0.14 20.60 0.41
CA ASP A 191 0.58 21.86 0.25
C ASP A 191 2.11 21.66 0.31
N ASP A 192 2.56 20.40 0.44
CA ASP A 192 3.97 20.04 0.50
C ASP A 192 4.57 20.02 -0.92
N LEU A 193 5.88 19.74 -1.03
CA LEU A 193 6.56 19.77 -2.33
C LEU A 193 6.64 18.37 -2.92
N ASP A 194 5.84 18.11 -3.94
CA ASP A 194 5.73 16.78 -4.52
C ASP A 194 6.40 16.68 -5.90
N PHE A 195 6.79 15.45 -6.27
CA PHE A 195 7.30 15.11 -7.58
C PHE A 195 6.38 14.09 -8.26
N LEU A 196 5.70 14.51 -9.32
CA LEU A 196 4.77 13.70 -10.08
C LEU A 196 5.35 13.42 -11.47
N ASN A 197 5.49 12.13 -11.81
CA ASN A 197 6.02 11.66 -13.08
C ASN A 197 5.08 10.63 -13.70
N GLY A 198 4.46 10.96 -14.84
CA GLY A 198 3.57 10.07 -15.59
C GLY A 198 4.33 8.88 -16.17
N GLY A 199 5.23 9.15 -17.12
CA GLY A 199 6.12 8.16 -17.69
C GLY A 199 5.84 7.93 -19.17
N LEU A 200 5.35 6.75 -19.55
CA LEU A 200 4.97 6.44 -20.92
C LEU A 200 3.46 6.24 -20.99
N GLY A 201 2.77 7.00 -21.83
CA GLY A 201 1.33 6.91 -22.05
C GLY A 201 0.67 8.27 -21.87
N ASP A 202 -0.65 8.30 -21.98
CA ASP A 202 -1.41 9.54 -21.87
C ASP A 202 -1.82 9.75 -20.39
N ASP A 203 -1.03 10.51 -19.64
CA ASP A 203 -1.14 10.56 -18.18
C ASP A 203 -1.98 11.76 -17.68
N THR A 204 -2.54 11.63 -16.49
CA THR A 204 -3.20 12.73 -15.78
C THR A 204 -2.52 12.98 -14.44
N LEU A 205 -1.84 14.12 -14.33
CA LEU A 205 -1.12 14.52 -13.13
C LEU A 205 -1.89 15.66 -12.46
N ILE A 206 -2.43 15.39 -11.28
CA ILE A 206 -3.16 16.34 -10.44
C ILE A 206 -2.27 16.68 -9.24
N GLY A 207 -1.90 17.94 -9.10
CA GLY A 207 -1.02 18.42 -8.04
C GLY A 207 -1.37 19.83 -7.57
N GLY A 208 -0.66 20.29 -6.55
CA GLY A 208 -0.79 21.62 -5.98
C GLY A 208 0.21 22.63 -6.52
N MET A 209 0.19 23.78 -5.87
CA MET A 209 1.17 24.85 -6.08
C MET A 209 2.51 24.48 -5.43
N GLY A 210 3.60 24.52 -6.20
CA GLY A 210 4.96 24.25 -5.70
C GLY A 210 5.54 22.93 -6.21
N ASP A 211 4.68 22.05 -6.70
CA ASP A 211 5.04 20.72 -7.17
C ASP A 211 5.82 20.71 -8.47
N TYR A 212 6.49 19.59 -8.72
CA TYR A 212 7.21 19.28 -9.94
C TYR A 212 6.46 18.24 -10.75
N PHE A 213 6.14 18.59 -11.99
CA PHE A 213 5.42 17.74 -12.93
C PHE A 213 6.29 17.36 -14.13
N HIS A 214 6.22 16.10 -14.50
CA HIS A 214 6.82 15.53 -15.69
C HIS A 214 5.86 14.51 -16.30
N GLY A 215 5.20 14.87 -17.40
CA GLY A 215 4.24 13.98 -18.06
C GLY A 215 4.93 12.79 -18.71
N GLY A 216 5.98 13.03 -19.51
CA GLY A 216 6.74 11.99 -20.18
C GLY A 216 6.33 11.84 -21.65
N ASP A 217 6.35 10.62 -22.17
CA ASP A 217 5.97 10.35 -23.56
C ASP A 217 4.44 10.16 -23.64
N GLY A 218 3.69 11.08 -24.25
CA GLY A 218 2.27 10.90 -24.53
C GLY A 218 1.47 12.18 -24.43
N SER A 219 0.15 12.10 -24.55
CA SER A 219 -0.72 13.26 -24.42
C SER A 219 -1.11 13.45 -22.96
N ASP A 220 -0.42 14.37 -22.29
CA ASP A 220 -0.55 14.48 -20.84
C ASP A 220 -1.46 15.62 -20.40
N ILE A 221 -2.09 15.44 -19.24
CA ILE A 221 -2.89 16.47 -18.56
C ILE A 221 -2.19 16.87 -17.27
N TYR A 222 -1.79 18.13 -17.21
CA TYR A 222 -1.26 18.77 -16.01
C TYR A 222 -2.38 19.59 -15.35
N ALA A 223 -2.97 19.08 -14.28
CA ALA A 223 -4.04 19.74 -13.54
C ALA A 223 -3.51 20.29 -12.21
N ILE A 224 -3.42 21.62 -12.11
CA ILE A 224 -2.90 22.29 -10.91
C ILE A 224 -4.04 22.94 -10.14
N GLU A 225 -4.15 22.54 -8.89
CA GLU A 225 -5.01 23.16 -7.90
C GLU A 225 -4.37 24.47 -7.40
N LEU A 226 -5.07 25.57 -7.63
CA LEU A 226 -4.66 26.88 -7.12
C LEU A 226 -5.08 26.98 -5.65
N SER A 227 -4.18 27.46 -4.80
CA SER A 227 -4.49 27.69 -3.39
C SER A 227 -5.42 28.90 -3.20
N GLU A 228 -6.20 28.88 -2.09
CA GLU A 228 -7.18 29.93 -1.73
C GLU A 228 -6.56 31.35 -1.65
N GLU A 229 -5.24 31.45 -1.44
CA GLU A 229 -4.49 32.72 -1.47
C GLU A 229 -3.22 32.62 -2.34
N ILE A 230 -3.36 32.84 -3.64
CA ILE A 230 -2.20 33.00 -4.53
C ILE A 230 -1.49 34.33 -4.25
N SER A 231 -0.23 34.26 -3.80
CA SER A 231 0.61 35.43 -3.53
C SER A 231 1.98 35.30 -4.20
N ASP A 232 2.75 36.40 -4.24
CA ASP A 232 4.13 36.38 -4.76
C ASP A 232 5.09 35.50 -3.92
N GLU A 233 4.68 35.07 -2.72
CA GLU A 233 5.45 34.16 -1.87
C GLU A 233 5.08 32.69 -2.09
N THR A 234 3.98 32.40 -2.80
CA THR A 234 3.56 31.04 -3.14
C THR A 234 4.51 30.50 -4.21
N ALA A 235 5.11 29.34 -3.96
CA ALA A 235 5.97 28.69 -4.94
C ALA A 235 5.12 28.27 -6.16
N PRO A 236 5.52 28.59 -7.40
CA PRO A 236 4.78 28.16 -8.57
C PRO A 236 5.01 26.67 -8.83
N ALA A 237 4.01 25.99 -9.37
CA ALA A 237 4.19 24.67 -9.95
C ALA A 237 5.23 24.70 -11.08
N ILE A 238 6.03 23.64 -11.18
CA ILE A 238 7.13 23.52 -12.14
C ILE A 238 6.82 22.36 -13.10
N ILE A 239 6.74 22.65 -14.40
CA ILE A 239 6.46 21.67 -15.45
C ILE A 239 7.69 21.55 -16.36
N GLN A 240 8.30 20.37 -16.41
CA GLN A 240 9.59 20.16 -17.10
C GLN A 240 9.50 19.35 -18.40
N ASP A 241 8.29 19.15 -18.94
CA ASP A 241 8.11 18.31 -20.14
C ASP A 241 6.94 18.68 -21.05
N PHE A 242 6.35 19.87 -20.89
CA PHE A 242 5.18 20.20 -21.69
C PHE A 242 5.53 20.28 -23.20
N ASP A 243 4.95 19.41 -24.03
CA ASP A 243 5.08 19.43 -25.49
C ASP A 243 3.73 19.48 -26.22
N ALA A 244 3.35 20.65 -26.72
CA ALA A 244 2.17 20.82 -27.58
C ALA A 244 2.19 19.97 -28.88
N LYS A 245 3.28 19.28 -29.23
CA LYS A 245 3.28 18.30 -30.34
C LYS A 245 2.74 16.93 -29.93
N GLU A 246 2.69 16.65 -28.63
CA GLU A 246 2.12 15.45 -28.04
C GLU A 246 0.68 15.67 -27.58
N ASP A 247 0.14 16.88 -27.85
CA ASP A 247 -1.20 17.33 -27.50
C ASP A 247 -1.42 17.47 -25.97
N ASP A 248 -0.34 17.79 -25.24
CA ASP A 248 -0.40 18.11 -23.81
C ASP A 248 -1.39 19.24 -23.50
N LEU A 249 -2.07 19.09 -22.36
CA LEU A 249 -3.06 20.01 -21.87
C LEU A 249 -2.73 20.50 -20.47
N PHE A 250 -2.82 21.81 -20.29
CA PHE A 250 -2.59 22.45 -19.01
C PHE A 250 -3.91 22.96 -18.43
N VAL A 251 -4.29 22.48 -17.25
CA VAL A 251 -5.54 22.83 -16.57
C VAL A 251 -5.23 23.53 -15.25
N LEU A 252 -5.73 24.75 -15.10
CA LEU A 252 -5.75 25.47 -13.84
C LEU A 252 -7.16 25.44 -13.30
N TYR A 253 -7.31 25.08 -12.03
CA TYR A 253 -8.59 25.13 -11.35
C TYR A 253 -8.43 25.54 -9.89
N ASP A 254 -9.51 26.04 -9.33
CA ASP A 254 -9.60 26.49 -7.95
C ASP A 254 -11.00 26.09 -7.46
N ASP A 255 -11.06 25.39 -6.33
CA ASP A 255 -12.28 24.88 -5.72
C ASP A 255 -13.10 25.98 -5.02
N SER A 256 -12.47 27.13 -4.77
CA SER A 256 -12.97 28.29 -4.06
C SER A 256 -13.35 29.47 -4.97
N MET A 257 -13.07 29.40 -6.29
CA MET A 257 -13.36 30.48 -7.24
C MET A 257 -14.83 30.94 -7.17
N ASP A 258 -15.04 32.07 -6.52
CA ASP A 258 -16.24 32.90 -6.61
C ASP A 258 -16.42 33.45 -8.04
N GLU A 259 -17.61 33.98 -8.37
CA GLU A 259 -18.09 34.33 -9.73
C GLU A 259 -17.23 35.30 -10.58
N ASP A 260 -16.06 35.73 -10.11
CA ASP A 260 -15.13 36.55 -10.88
C ASP A 260 -14.30 35.68 -11.83
N THR A 261 -14.21 36.08 -13.10
CA THR A 261 -13.41 35.36 -14.11
C THR A 261 -11.95 35.80 -14.01
N PRO A 262 -11.03 34.95 -13.49
CA PRO A 262 -9.60 35.25 -13.47
C PRO A 262 -9.04 35.54 -14.86
N THR A 263 -7.99 36.37 -14.91
CA THR A 263 -7.28 36.69 -16.14
C THR A 263 -6.02 35.84 -16.30
N LEU A 264 -5.99 35.01 -17.33
CA LEU A 264 -4.81 34.23 -17.71
C LEU A 264 -3.86 35.06 -18.57
N SER A 265 -2.56 34.95 -18.31
CA SER A 265 -1.52 35.47 -19.22
C SER A 265 -0.26 34.61 -19.22
N LEU A 266 0.42 34.57 -20.37
CA LEU A 266 1.68 33.84 -20.56
C LEU A 266 2.81 34.82 -20.88
N ASP A 267 3.94 34.70 -20.19
CA ASP A 267 5.11 35.53 -20.48
C ASP A 267 5.66 35.24 -21.89
N GLN A 268 6.24 36.24 -22.55
CA GLN A 268 6.76 36.08 -23.90
C GLN A 268 8.20 35.53 -23.85
N GLY A 269 8.34 34.22 -24.12
CA GLY A 269 9.64 33.54 -24.11
C GLY A 269 10.10 33.12 -22.71
N LEU A 270 11.32 32.59 -22.64
CA LEU A 270 11.92 32.08 -21.41
C LEU A 270 12.58 33.20 -20.60
N GLY A 271 12.45 33.12 -19.28
CA GLY A 271 13.15 33.96 -18.31
C GLY A 271 14.65 33.64 -18.18
N GLU A 272 15.33 34.31 -17.25
CA GLU A 272 16.76 34.03 -16.98
C GLU A 272 16.99 32.65 -16.35
N ASP A 273 15.96 32.09 -15.72
CA ASP A 273 15.92 30.72 -15.20
C ASP A 273 15.67 29.66 -16.29
N GLY A 274 15.47 30.09 -17.54
CA GLY A 274 15.13 29.19 -18.64
C GLY A 274 13.68 28.74 -18.64
N MET A 275 12.83 29.30 -17.77
CA MET A 275 11.42 28.94 -17.64
C MET A 275 10.52 30.08 -18.12
N ARG A 276 9.37 29.74 -18.67
CA ARG A 276 8.28 30.64 -19.01
C ARG A 276 7.25 30.65 -17.89
N CYS A 277 6.80 31.84 -17.50
CA CYS A 277 5.78 31.97 -16.46
C CYS A 277 4.36 31.94 -17.04
N ILE A 278 3.48 31.22 -16.36
CA ILE A 278 2.03 31.23 -16.49
C ILE A 278 1.48 32.04 -15.33
N ARG A 279 0.60 33.00 -15.61
CA ARG A 279 0.08 33.93 -14.61
C ARG A 279 -1.43 33.94 -14.57
N VAL A 280 -1.95 34.00 -13.35
CA VAL A 280 -3.37 34.27 -13.05
C VAL A 280 -3.44 35.58 -12.29
N ASP A 281 -4.19 36.55 -12.83
CA ASP A 281 -4.33 37.92 -12.30
C ASP A 281 -2.99 38.64 -12.03
N GLY A 282 -1.98 38.29 -12.82
CA GLY A 282 -0.63 38.85 -12.78
C GLY A 282 0.35 38.10 -11.88
N THR A 283 -0.13 37.23 -10.99
CA THR A 283 0.68 36.38 -10.11
C THR A 283 1.17 35.16 -10.86
N VAL A 284 2.42 34.73 -10.65
CA VAL A 284 2.96 33.51 -11.29
C VAL A 284 2.40 32.29 -10.56
N VAL A 285 1.64 31.47 -11.28
CA VAL A 285 1.07 30.22 -10.73
C VAL A 285 1.86 28.99 -11.15
N ALA A 286 2.45 29.03 -12.34
CA ALA A 286 3.22 27.92 -12.86
C ALA A 286 4.37 28.40 -13.74
N LYS A 287 5.38 27.55 -13.88
CA LYS A 287 6.54 27.74 -14.76
C LYS A 287 6.76 26.50 -15.60
N THR A 288 7.00 26.69 -16.89
CA THR A 288 7.35 25.61 -17.81
C THR A 288 8.63 25.91 -18.58
N ASP A 289 9.45 24.92 -18.88
CA ASP A 289 10.58 25.07 -19.82
C ASP A 289 10.12 25.02 -21.29
N SER A 290 8.84 24.75 -21.52
CA SER A 290 8.27 24.64 -22.85
C SER A 290 8.33 25.93 -23.64
N THR A 291 8.75 25.77 -24.90
CA THR A 291 8.70 26.84 -25.90
C THR A 291 7.52 26.67 -26.87
N SER A 292 6.77 25.57 -26.77
CA SER A 292 5.64 25.24 -27.63
C SER A 292 4.28 25.63 -27.04
N LEU A 293 4.18 25.80 -25.72
CA LEU A 293 2.94 26.20 -25.03
C LEU A 293 2.30 27.46 -25.64
N THR A 294 0.99 27.46 -25.83
CA THR A 294 0.19 28.61 -26.27
C THR A 294 -1.01 28.85 -25.34
N GLU A 295 -1.73 29.96 -25.54
CA GLU A 295 -2.95 30.23 -24.77
C GLU A 295 -4.07 29.22 -25.05
N ASP A 296 -4.05 28.55 -26.21
CA ASP A 296 -5.07 27.56 -26.59
C ASP A 296 -4.88 26.21 -25.85
N ASP A 297 -3.68 25.96 -25.31
CA ASP A 297 -3.34 24.73 -24.58
C ASP A 297 -3.57 24.87 -23.06
N VAL A 298 -3.98 26.06 -22.61
CA VAL A 298 -4.28 26.34 -21.21
C VAL A 298 -5.78 26.51 -21.01
N ILE A 299 -6.35 25.68 -20.15
CA ILE A 299 -7.74 25.78 -19.73
C ILE A 299 -7.78 26.28 -18.29
N LEU A 300 -8.64 27.27 -18.06
CA LEU A 300 -8.96 27.78 -16.74
C LEU A 300 -10.40 27.37 -16.42
N LEU A 301 -10.57 26.55 -15.38
CA LEU A 301 -11.87 26.02 -14.97
C LEU A 301 -12.31 26.64 -13.65
N SER A 302 -13.61 26.94 -13.53
CA SER A 302 -14.22 27.18 -12.22
C SER A 302 -14.35 25.87 -11.42
N ALA A 303 -14.48 25.97 -10.09
CA ALA A 303 -14.74 24.84 -9.19
C ALA A 303 -15.84 23.89 -9.70
N ARG A 304 -16.94 24.46 -10.22
CA ARG A 304 -18.07 23.70 -10.74
C ARG A 304 -17.75 22.95 -12.03
N GLU A 305 -16.91 23.52 -12.88
CA GLU A 305 -16.49 22.88 -14.12
C GLU A 305 -15.47 21.77 -13.83
N ALA A 306 -14.48 22.03 -12.97
CA ALA A 306 -13.52 21.02 -12.53
C ALA A 306 -14.20 19.76 -11.97
N ALA A 307 -15.23 19.93 -11.13
CA ALA A 307 -16.06 18.83 -10.63
C ALA A 307 -16.79 18.05 -11.74
N SER A 308 -17.20 18.72 -12.81
CA SER A 308 -17.85 18.06 -13.95
C SER A 308 -16.88 17.28 -14.85
N PHE A 309 -15.59 17.62 -14.80
CA PHE A 309 -14.51 16.88 -15.47
C PHE A 309 -13.95 15.72 -14.65
N GLY A 310 -14.45 15.50 -13.43
CA GLY A 310 -13.98 14.40 -12.58
C GLY A 310 -12.65 14.67 -11.88
N LEU A 311 -12.13 15.90 -11.94
CA LEU A 311 -10.88 16.29 -11.26
C LEU A 311 -10.96 16.21 -9.73
N HIS A 312 -12.17 16.05 -9.16
CA HIS A 312 -12.41 15.79 -7.74
C HIS A 312 -12.72 14.32 -7.40
N ALA A 313 -12.76 13.41 -8.39
CA ALA A 313 -13.32 12.06 -8.19
C ALA A 313 -12.39 11.08 -7.42
N PHE A 314 -11.16 11.50 -7.12
CA PHE A 314 -10.08 10.63 -6.61
C PHE A 314 -9.64 10.95 -5.16
N ALA A 315 -10.48 11.62 -4.36
CA ALA A 315 -10.22 11.90 -2.94
C ALA A 315 -10.58 10.69 -2.04
#